data_AF-A0A5N7ZLC3-F1
#
_entry.id   AF-A0A5N7ZLC3-F1
#
_cell.length_a   1.000
_cell.length_b   1.000
_cell.length_c   1.000
_cell.angle_alpha   90.00
_cell.angle_beta   90.00
_cell.angle_gamma   90.00
#
_symmetry.space_group_name_H-M   'P 1'
#
loop_
_entity.id
_entity.type
_entity.pdbx_description
1 polymer ?
#
loop_
_entity_poly.entity_id
_entity_poly.type
_entity_poly.pdbx_seq_one_letter_code
_entity_poly.pdbx_strand_id
1 'polypeptide(L)'
;MTRNRLAAFALGLLAAPAGAAVIYDNHGLVVETAAGSRNDWNTGQRQATRGTTITYRGAALCGKDVGPLLYPAGNDVAARAFFCAGTAKALETDAVLAYFTSSSASTALAHLQVANGALHVTRLSLSSDPQRDRIATTRFEDARLPGWTRVYTSWSETVMIRHAPLTALNIGRGKLLDVADGVAYLAIPPGRGAVEVEPTRYVTDAHGYRQIVPAITKFVPTPLAFRAVRMSDGRELARLDIQDACVGLPAIQFDRPDAQSRPGAAPEIAYDDVPAWRAATLQLTQAQGRAALRLQPAAALPRKPGCAPG
;
A
#
# COMPACT_ATOMS: atom_id res chain seq x y z
N MET A 1 -59.40 25.88 38.84
CA MET A 1 -59.20 25.17 37.57
C MET A 1 -57.71 25.16 37.28
N THR A 2 -57.08 24.01 37.43
CA THR A 2 -55.64 23.85 37.68
C THR A 2 -54.95 23.03 36.60
N ARG A 3 -53.80 23.56 36.15
CA ARG A 3 -52.58 22.88 35.67
C ARG A 3 -52.66 22.04 34.38
N ASN A 4 -52.19 22.66 33.30
CA ASN A 4 -51.52 21.98 32.19
C ASN A 4 -50.21 21.33 32.68
N ARG A 5 -50.05 20.02 32.45
CA ARG A 5 -48.76 19.32 32.52
C ARG A 5 -48.36 18.92 31.10
N LEU A 6 -47.37 19.61 30.54
CA LEU A 6 -46.62 19.18 29.36
C LEU A 6 -45.78 17.95 29.74
N ALA A 7 -46.12 16.79 29.17
CA ALA A 7 -45.25 15.63 29.20
C ALA A 7 -44.20 15.78 28.09
N ALA A 8 -42.96 16.03 28.48
CA ALA A 8 -41.81 15.98 27.59
C ALA A 8 -41.47 14.50 27.32
N PHE A 9 -41.71 14.02 26.10
CA PHE A 9 -41.15 12.76 25.63
C PHE A 9 -39.68 13.01 25.24
N ALA A 10 -38.77 12.63 26.14
CA ALA A 10 -37.36 12.53 25.84
C ALA A 10 -37.13 11.32 24.91
N LEU A 11 -37.00 11.59 23.61
CA LEU A 11 -36.44 10.63 22.66
C LEU A 11 -34.95 10.49 22.94
N GLY A 12 -34.60 9.46 23.71
CA GLY A 12 -33.23 8.99 23.85
C GLY A 12 -32.72 8.56 22.48
N LEU A 13 -31.82 9.35 21.91
CA LEU A 13 -30.96 8.95 20.80
C LEU A 13 -30.08 7.79 21.31
N LEU A 14 -30.53 6.57 21.04
CA LEU A 14 -29.67 5.39 21.03
C LEU A 14 -28.60 5.62 19.96
N ALA A 15 -27.42 6.06 20.39
CA ALA A 15 -26.23 5.99 19.55
C ALA A 15 -25.98 4.51 19.27
N ALA A 16 -26.34 4.06 18.06
CA ALA A 16 -26.00 2.72 17.61
C ALA A 16 -24.48 2.54 17.74
N PRO A 17 -23.98 1.44 18.35
CA PRO A 17 -22.56 1.14 18.27
C PRO A 17 -22.20 1.03 16.79
N ALA A 18 -21.10 1.66 16.38
CA ALA A 18 -20.62 1.61 15.00
C ALA A 18 -20.48 0.13 14.58
N GLY A 19 -21.46 -0.35 13.80
CA GLY A 19 -21.60 -1.75 13.44
C GLY A 19 -20.44 -2.19 12.54
N ALA A 20 -19.92 -3.39 12.80
CA ALA A 20 -19.03 -4.03 11.84
C ALA A 20 -19.79 -4.22 10.51
N ALA A 21 -19.16 -3.84 9.40
CA ALA A 21 -19.68 -4.03 8.06
C ALA A 21 -19.05 -5.28 7.45
N VAL A 22 -19.90 -6.24 7.05
CA VAL A 22 -19.48 -7.42 6.30
C VAL A 22 -19.10 -6.98 4.88
N ILE A 23 -17.84 -7.20 4.48
CA ILE A 23 -17.35 -6.88 3.13
C ILE A 23 -17.19 -8.12 2.25
N TYR A 24 -17.24 -9.32 2.85
CA TYR A 24 -17.22 -10.61 2.17
C TYR A 24 -17.88 -11.65 3.06
N ASP A 25 -18.77 -12.46 2.50
CA ASP A 25 -19.39 -13.61 3.16
C ASP A 25 -19.71 -14.65 2.09
N ASN A 26 -18.83 -15.64 1.95
CA ASN A 26 -19.08 -16.76 1.07
C ASN A 26 -18.30 -18.01 1.51
N HIS A 27 -18.89 -19.19 1.28
CA HIS A 27 -18.28 -20.50 1.56
C HIS A 27 -17.73 -20.66 3.00
N GLY A 28 -18.34 -19.97 3.96
CA GLY A 28 -17.93 -19.97 5.36
C GLY A 28 -16.70 -19.11 5.66
N LEU A 29 -16.14 -18.39 4.68
CA LEU A 29 -15.17 -17.32 4.89
C LEU A 29 -15.93 -16.00 5.01
N VAL A 30 -15.79 -15.32 6.15
CA VAL A 30 -16.46 -14.05 6.44
C VAL A 30 -15.41 -13.00 6.79
N VAL A 31 -15.56 -11.82 6.21
CA VAL A 31 -14.71 -10.66 6.48
C VAL A 31 -15.56 -9.49 6.92
N GLU A 32 -15.27 -9.01 8.12
CA GLU A 32 -15.95 -7.90 8.74
C GLU A 32 -14.97 -6.76 8.96
N THR A 33 -15.41 -5.53 8.72
CA THR A 33 -14.63 -4.33 9.00
C THR A 33 -15.38 -3.45 9.98
N ALA A 34 -14.74 -3.12 11.09
CA ALA A 34 -15.32 -2.25 12.12
C ALA A 34 -14.59 -0.91 12.11
N ALA A 35 -15.33 0.19 11.96
CA ALA A 35 -14.82 1.52 12.21
C ALA A 35 -14.96 1.82 13.71
N GLY A 36 -13.86 2.20 14.34
CA GLY A 36 -13.82 2.60 15.73
C GLY A 36 -13.21 3.99 15.88
N SER A 37 -13.09 4.42 17.13
CA SER A 37 -12.34 5.61 17.46
C SER A 37 -11.64 5.42 18.80
N ARG A 38 -10.36 5.77 18.88
CA ARG A 38 -9.60 5.80 20.14
C ARG A 38 -9.09 7.21 20.40
N ASN A 39 -8.96 7.60 21.66
CA ASN A 39 -8.22 8.82 21.98
C ASN A 39 -6.73 8.50 21.99
N ASP A 40 -5.96 9.27 21.23
CA ASP A 40 -4.51 9.23 21.28
C ASP A 40 -4.06 9.82 22.62
N TRP A 41 -3.35 9.02 23.41
CA TRP A 41 -2.97 9.40 24.77
C TRP A 41 -1.91 10.51 24.83
N ASN A 42 -1.12 10.68 23.76
CA ASN A 42 -0.09 11.72 23.68
C ASN A 42 -0.68 13.07 23.29
N THR A 43 -1.64 13.07 22.37
CA THR A 43 -2.21 14.30 21.78
C THR A 43 -3.60 14.66 22.30
N GLY A 44 -4.23 13.74 23.05
CA GLY A 44 -5.62 13.86 23.50
C GLY A 44 -6.65 13.80 22.36
N GLN A 45 -6.21 13.64 21.11
CA GLN A 45 -7.08 13.71 19.95
C GLN A 45 -7.74 12.37 19.64
N ARG A 46 -9.02 12.42 19.28
CA ARG A 46 -9.76 11.26 18.79
C ARG A 46 -9.21 10.85 17.41
N GLN A 47 -8.70 9.63 17.33
CA GLN A 47 -8.24 8.95 16.12
C GLN A 47 -9.29 7.93 15.69
N ALA A 48 -9.70 7.97 14.44
CA ALA A 48 -10.45 6.86 13.85
C ALA A 48 -9.57 5.61 13.78
N THR A 49 -10.14 4.45 14.09
CA THR A 49 -9.49 3.15 13.93
C THR A 49 -10.31 2.30 12.97
N ARG A 50 -9.65 1.39 12.26
CA ARG A 50 -10.34 0.31 11.53
C ARG A 50 -9.81 -1.02 12.04
N GLY A 51 -10.72 -1.87 12.49
CA GLY A 51 -10.46 -3.27 12.76
C GLY A 51 -10.96 -4.12 11.58
N THR A 52 -10.28 -5.22 11.30
CA THR A 52 -10.76 -6.22 10.36
C THR A 52 -10.75 -7.57 11.07
N THR A 53 -11.85 -8.29 10.99
CA THR A 53 -11.98 -9.66 11.48
C THR A 53 -12.19 -10.56 10.27
N ILE A 54 -11.38 -11.61 10.16
CA ILE A 54 -11.57 -12.65 9.16
C ILE A 54 -11.85 -13.95 9.91
N THR A 55 -12.96 -14.61 9.60
CA THR A 55 -13.30 -15.91 10.16
C THR A 55 -13.49 -16.94 9.05
N TYR A 56 -13.10 -18.18 9.30
CA TYR A 56 -13.40 -19.33 8.45
C TYR A 56 -14.10 -20.40 9.29
N ARG A 57 -15.33 -20.75 8.91
CA ARG A 57 -16.21 -21.69 9.64
C ARG A 57 -16.36 -21.32 11.13
N GLY A 58 -16.47 -20.03 11.42
CA GLY A 58 -16.61 -19.49 12.77
C GLY A 58 -15.30 -19.37 13.56
N ALA A 59 -14.18 -19.89 13.05
CA ALA A 59 -12.87 -19.72 13.67
C ALA A 59 -12.18 -18.46 13.14
N ALA A 60 -11.73 -17.56 14.03
CA ALA A 60 -11.01 -16.37 13.64
C ALA A 60 -9.60 -16.71 13.12
N LEU A 61 -9.19 -16.09 12.02
CA LEU A 61 -7.81 -16.15 11.51
C LEU A 61 -6.93 -15.17 12.30
N CYS A 62 -6.78 -15.43 13.60
CA CYS A 62 -5.98 -14.66 14.54
C CYS A 62 -5.43 -15.60 15.61
N GLY A 63 -4.12 -15.86 15.58
CA GLY A 63 -3.52 -16.90 16.39
C GLY A 63 -2.13 -17.32 15.94
N LYS A 64 -1.55 -18.27 16.69
CA LYS A 64 -0.32 -18.97 16.28
C LYS A 64 -0.56 -19.91 15.10
N ASP A 65 -1.79 -20.38 14.93
CA ASP A 65 -2.16 -21.32 13.87
C ASP A 65 -2.21 -20.67 12.47
N VAL A 66 -2.14 -19.33 12.41
CA VAL A 66 -2.09 -18.57 11.15
C VAL A 66 -0.69 -18.59 10.53
N GLY A 67 0.37 -18.61 11.35
CA GLY A 67 1.76 -18.66 10.87
C GLY A 67 2.02 -19.82 9.91
N PRO A 68 1.63 -21.06 10.24
CA PRO A 68 1.76 -22.21 9.35
C PRO A 68 0.94 -22.09 8.05
N LEU A 69 -0.18 -21.37 8.05
CA LEU A 69 -0.96 -21.13 6.82
C LEU A 69 -0.23 -20.18 5.86
N LEU A 70 0.45 -19.17 6.40
CA LEU A 70 1.21 -18.18 5.63
C LEU A 70 2.58 -18.69 5.17
N TYR A 71 3.17 -19.61 5.94
CA TYR A 71 4.52 -20.16 5.73
C TYR A 71 4.49 -21.70 5.81
N PRO A 72 3.84 -22.39 4.84
CA PRO A 72 3.55 -23.81 4.92
C PRO A 72 4.79 -24.72 4.92
N ALA A 73 5.92 -24.24 4.38
CA ALA A 73 7.18 -24.99 4.41
C ALA A 73 7.77 -25.12 5.83
N GLY A 74 7.34 -24.30 6.79
CA GLY A 74 7.72 -24.39 8.21
C GLY A 74 9.20 -24.06 8.54
N ASN A 75 10.01 -23.77 7.53
CA ASN A 75 11.42 -23.40 7.68
C ASN A 75 11.63 -21.93 8.10
N ASP A 76 10.62 -21.08 7.89
CA ASP A 76 10.64 -19.68 8.31
C ASP A 76 10.28 -19.56 9.80
N VAL A 77 11.06 -18.76 10.55
CA VAL A 77 10.75 -18.46 11.96
C VAL A 77 9.37 -17.81 12.09
N ALA A 78 8.94 -17.06 11.07
CA ALA A 78 7.62 -16.47 10.98
C ALA A 78 6.50 -17.53 11.00
N ALA A 79 6.76 -18.78 10.60
CA ALA A 79 5.75 -19.85 10.67
C ALA A 79 5.28 -20.12 12.12
N ARG A 80 6.06 -19.72 13.13
CA ARG A 80 5.72 -19.87 14.57
C ARG A 80 5.18 -18.58 15.20
N ALA A 81 5.10 -17.49 14.43
CA ALA A 81 4.66 -16.21 14.94
C ALA A 81 3.14 -16.15 15.10
N PHE A 82 2.70 -15.27 16.00
CA PHE A 82 1.30 -14.96 16.17
C PHE A 82 0.89 -13.89 15.15
N PHE A 83 -0.10 -14.20 14.30
CA PHE A 83 -0.63 -13.27 13.31
C PHE A 83 -2.11 -13.06 13.52
N CYS A 84 -2.58 -11.85 13.23
CA CYS A 84 -4.00 -11.55 13.08
C CYS A 84 -4.24 -10.77 11.79
N ALA A 85 -5.45 -10.90 11.27
CA ALA A 85 -5.90 -10.14 10.12
C ALA A 85 -5.78 -8.62 10.40
N GLY A 86 -5.10 -7.93 9.49
CA GLY A 86 -5.18 -6.49 9.31
C GLY A 86 -6.18 -6.18 8.20
N THR A 87 -5.97 -5.09 7.47
CA THR A 87 -6.85 -4.67 6.38
C THR A 87 -7.08 -5.80 5.36
N ALA A 88 -8.34 -5.95 4.93
CA ALA A 88 -8.73 -6.89 3.90
C ALA A 88 -9.50 -6.20 2.76
N LYS A 89 -9.51 -6.84 1.59
CA LYS A 89 -10.24 -6.40 0.40
C LYS A 89 -10.88 -7.62 -0.26
N ALA A 90 -12.21 -7.59 -0.40
CA ALA A 90 -12.93 -8.53 -1.23
C ALA A 90 -12.57 -8.31 -2.71
N LEU A 91 -12.33 -9.41 -3.43
CA LEU A 91 -12.05 -9.41 -4.86
C LEU A 91 -13.29 -9.86 -5.62
N GLU A 92 -13.37 -9.46 -6.89
CA GLU A 92 -14.41 -9.92 -7.82
C GLU A 92 -14.32 -11.41 -8.17
N THR A 93 -13.23 -12.09 -7.77
CA THR A 93 -12.93 -13.50 -8.07
C THR A 93 -13.37 -14.47 -6.97
N ASP A 94 -14.33 -14.07 -6.13
CA ASP A 94 -14.76 -14.83 -4.95
C ASP A 94 -13.59 -15.22 -4.02
N ALA A 95 -12.78 -14.21 -3.71
CA ALA A 95 -11.60 -14.34 -2.88
C ALA A 95 -11.33 -13.04 -2.14
N VAL A 96 -10.36 -13.07 -1.22
CA VAL A 96 -10.00 -11.93 -0.37
C VAL A 96 -8.49 -11.73 -0.40
N LEU A 97 -8.03 -10.49 -0.61
CA LEU A 97 -6.67 -10.09 -0.22
C LEU A 97 -6.68 -9.61 1.22
N ALA A 98 -5.77 -10.11 2.04
CA ALA A 98 -5.68 -9.73 3.45
C ALA A 98 -4.23 -9.56 3.90
N TYR A 99 -3.98 -8.47 4.62
CA TYR A 99 -2.75 -8.32 5.37
C TYR A 99 -2.85 -9.13 6.67
N PHE A 100 -1.75 -9.75 7.08
CA PHE A 100 -1.59 -10.39 8.38
C PHE A 100 -0.43 -9.73 9.11
N THR A 101 -0.73 -9.12 10.25
CA THR A 101 0.26 -8.38 11.04
C THR A 101 0.68 -9.20 12.25
N SER A 102 1.95 -9.07 12.63
CA SER A 102 2.53 -9.70 13.82
C SER A 102 3.40 -8.69 14.57
N SER A 103 3.52 -8.85 15.89
CA SER A 103 4.50 -8.12 16.70
C SER A 103 5.90 -8.74 16.65
N SER A 104 6.02 -10.00 16.23
CA SER A 104 7.28 -10.75 16.22
C SER A 104 7.74 -11.19 14.83
N ALA A 105 7.00 -10.85 13.78
CA ALA A 105 7.34 -11.14 12.38
C ALA A 105 6.90 -9.99 11.45
N SER A 106 7.47 -9.96 10.24
CA SER A 106 7.05 -9.02 9.20
C SER A 106 5.59 -9.25 8.81
N THR A 107 4.91 -8.17 8.44
CA THR A 107 3.56 -8.27 7.86
C THR A 107 3.58 -9.12 6.60
N ALA A 108 2.62 -10.03 6.46
CA ALA A 108 2.41 -10.83 5.27
C ALA A 108 1.19 -10.32 4.51
N LEU A 109 1.20 -10.42 3.17
CA LEU A 109 0.02 -10.27 2.35
C LEU A 109 -0.36 -11.64 1.79
N ALA A 110 -1.63 -12.02 1.91
CA ALA A 110 -2.12 -13.29 1.43
C ALA A 110 -3.42 -13.13 0.63
N HIS A 111 -3.58 -14.02 -0.33
CA HIS A 111 -4.83 -14.32 -1.00
C HIS A 111 -5.52 -15.47 -0.28
N LEU A 112 -6.79 -15.26 0.09
CA LEU A 112 -7.64 -16.22 0.77
C LEU A 112 -8.75 -16.62 -0.19
N GLN A 113 -8.87 -17.91 -0.45
CA GLN A 113 -9.93 -18.45 -1.31
C GLN A 113 -10.43 -19.77 -0.72
N VAL A 114 -11.74 -19.98 -0.73
CA VAL A 114 -12.30 -21.29 -0.38
C VAL A 114 -12.54 -22.07 -1.66
N ALA A 115 -11.85 -23.19 -1.83
CA ALA A 115 -12.01 -24.07 -2.97
C ALA A 115 -12.03 -25.52 -2.50
N ASN A 116 -12.92 -26.33 -3.09
CA ASN A 116 -13.14 -27.73 -2.68
C ASN A 116 -13.46 -27.89 -1.18
N GLY A 117 -14.17 -26.91 -0.59
CA GLY A 117 -14.53 -26.93 0.82
C GLY A 117 -13.36 -26.74 1.80
N ALA A 118 -12.21 -26.26 1.33
CA ALA A 118 -11.05 -25.94 2.16
C ALA A 118 -10.60 -24.49 1.92
N LEU A 119 -10.11 -23.85 2.98
CA LEU A 119 -9.47 -22.54 2.89
C LEU A 119 -8.05 -22.72 2.32
N HIS A 120 -7.81 -22.07 1.18
CA HIS A 120 -6.49 -21.95 0.56
C HIS A 120 -5.95 -20.57 0.90
N VAL A 121 -4.79 -20.55 1.54
CA VAL A 121 -4.04 -19.34 1.87
C VAL A 121 -2.79 -19.31 1.02
N THR A 122 -2.70 -18.33 0.14
CA THR A 122 -1.53 -18.13 -0.72
C THR A 122 -0.85 -16.84 -0.34
N ARG A 123 0.29 -16.92 0.35
CA ARG A 123 1.13 -15.76 0.61
C ARG A 123 1.67 -15.21 -0.72
N LEU A 124 1.57 -13.91 -0.90
CA LEU A 124 2.09 -13.22 -2.08
C LEU A 124 3.49 -12.68 -1.80
N SER A 125 4.45 -13.05 -2.65
CA SER A 125 5.75 -12.39 -2.72
C SER A 125 5.59 -11.11 -3.54
N LEU A 126 5.93 -9.97 -2.94
CA LEU A 126 5.90 -8.64 -3.53
C LEU A 126 7.19 -8.30 -4.26
N SER A 127 8.25 -9.07 -4.04
CA SER A 127 9.54 -8.93 -4.72
C SER A 127 10.14 -10.31 -4.95
N SER A 128 10.93 -10.45 -6.01
CA SER A 128 11.80 -11.62 -6.21
C SER A 128 13.05 -11.57 -5.32
N ASP A 129 13.44 -10.37 -4.89
CA ASP A 129 14.45 -10.15 -3.85
C ASP A 129 13.77 -10.19 -2.47
N PRO A 130 14.07 -11.20 -1.62
CA PRO A 130 13.47 -11.35 -0.30
C PRO A 130 13.75 -10.17 0.63
N GLN A 131 14.88 -9.47 0.46
CA GLN A 131 15.17 -8.30 1.29
C GLN A 131 14.17 -7.19 1.01
N ARG A 132 13.58 -7.12 -0.18
CA ARG A 132 12.68 -6.06 -0.64
C ARG A 132 11.19 -6.42 -0.56
N ASP A 133 10.87 -7.58 -0.01
CA ASP A 133 9.51 -8.13 0.09
C ASP A 133 8.66 -7.47 1.20
N ARG A 134 9.30 -6.74 2.12
CA ARG A 134 8.61 -6.13 3.27
C ARG A 134 7.58 -5.09 2.83
N ILE A 135 6.43 -5.10 3.51
CA ILE A 135 5.28 -4.22 3.27
C ILE A 135 5.50 -2.87 3.97
N ALA A 136 5.30 -1.76 3.26
CA ALA A 136 5.37 -0.42 3.84
C ALA A 136 4.15 -0.09 4.71
N THR A 137 2.98 -0.39 4.18
CA THR A 137 1.67 0.00 4.74
C THR A 137 0.65 -1.08 4.46
N THR A 138 -0.29 -1.31 5.38
CA THR A 138 -1.38 -2.28 5.24
C THR A 138 -2.59 -1.70 4.52
N ARG A 139 -2.35 -0.97 3.42
CA ARG A 139 -3.40 -0.31 2.63
C ARG A 139 -3.42 -0.84 1.22
N PHE A 140 -4.61 -1.20 0.75
CA PHE A 140 -4.87 -1.49 -0.64
C PHE A 140 -5.17 -0.21 -1.39
N GLU A 141 -4.38 0.06 -2.41
CA GLU A 141 -4.53 1.20 -3.29
C GLU A 141 -5.25 0.80 -4.58
N ASP A 142 -5.93 1.78 -5.17
CA ASP A 142 -6.47 1.62 -6.51
C ASP A 142 -5.31 1.52 -7.53
N ALA A 143 -5.39 0.49 -8.37
CA ALA A 143 -4.44 0.17 -9.43
C ALA A 143 -4.72 0.92 -10.75
N ARG A 144 -5.82 1.69 -10.83
CA ARG A 144 -6.32 2.34 -12.06
C ARG A 144 -6.62 1.36 -13.19
N LEU A 145 -6.81 0.08 -12.85
CA LEU A 145 -7.09 -0.99 -13.79
C LEU A 145 -8.06 -1.99 -13.14
N PRO A 146 -9.22 -2.28 -13.75
CA PRO A 146 -10.17 -3.26 -13.22
C PRO A 146 -9.53 -4.64 -13.06
N GLY A 147 -9.82 -5.30 -11.95
CA GLY A 147 -9.26 -6.61 -11.61
C GLY A 147 -7.80 -6.58 -11.14
N TRP A 148 -7.33 -5.39 -10.74
CA TRP A 148 -6.01 -5.19 -10.14
C TRP A 148 -6.12 -4.42 -8.83
N THR A 149 -5.19 -4.72 -7.92
CA THR A 149 -4.98 -4.01 -6.66
C THR A 149 -3.54 -3.54 -6.60
N ARG A 150 -3.29 -2.38 -6.03
CA ARG A 150 -1.94 -1.83 -5.88
C ARG A 150 -1.53 -1.80 -4.42
N VAL A 151 -0.28 -2.12 -4.15
CA VAL A 151 0.33 -2.05 -2.81
C VAL A 151 1.75 -1.48 -2.91
N TYR A 152 2.34 -1.14 -1.76
CA TYR A 152 3.71 -0.63 -1.69
C TYR A 152 4.61 -1.48 -0.79
N THR A 153 5.83 -1.70 -1.25
CA THR A 153 6.91 -2.25 -0.41
C THR A 153 7.57 -1.14 0.41
N SER A 154 8.28 -1.52 1.48
CA SER A 154 9.06 -0.58 2.32
C SER A 154 10.15 0.17 1.54
N TRP A 155 10.49 -0.25 0.31
CA TRP A 155 11.46 0.41 -0.58
C TRP A 155 10.84 1.44 -1.52
N SER A 156 9.58 1.84 -1.26
CA SER A 156 8.80 2.75 -2.11
C SER A 156 8.59 2.21 -3.53
N GLU A 157 8.46 0.90 -3.64
CA GLU A 157 8.12 0.23 -4.90
C GLU A 157 6.62 0.04 -5.01
N THR A 158 6.10 0.22 -6.22
CA THR A 158 4.72 -0.10 -6.54
C THR A 158 4.64 -1.55 -6.98
N VAL A 159 3.73 -2.31 -6.38
CA VAL A 159 3.41 -3.68 -6.77
C VAL A 159 1.95 -3.73 -7.22
N MET A 160 1.74 -4.29 -8.40
CA MET A 160 0.45 -4.46 -9.05
C MET A 160 0.02 -5.92 -8.90
N ILE A 161 -1.10 -6.18 -8.24
CA ILE A 161 -1.62 -7.51 -7.98
C ILE A 161 -2.80 -7.74 -8.91
N ARG A 162 -2.64 -8.60 -9.90
CA ARG A 162 -3.74 -9.09 -10.75
C ARG A 162 -4.55 -10.10 -9.97
N HIS A 163 -5.87 -10.02 -10.01
CA HIS A 163 -6.75 -10.93 -9.27
C HIS A 163 -6.96 -12.26 -10.01
N ALA A 164 -7.05 -12.23 -11.35
CA ALA A 164 -7.23 -13.42 -12.19
C ALA A 164 -6.41 -13.38 -13.51
N PRO A 165 -5.46 -14.32 -13.74
CA PRO A 165 -4.88 -15.20 -12.72
C PRO A 165 -4.16 -14.38 -11.63
N LEU A 166 -4.11 -14.93 -10.42
CA LEU A 166 -3.45 -14.28 -9.28
C LEU A 166 -1.95 -14.11 -9.57
N THR A 167 -1.48 -12.86 -9.62
CA THR A 167 -0.05 -12.56 -9.84
C THR A 167 0.30 -11.22 -9.23
N ALA A 168 1.37 -11.18 -8.43
CA ALA A 168 1.96 -9.95 -7.95
C ALA A 168 3.12 -9.52 -8.88
N LEU A 169 3.00 -8.34 -9.46
CA LEU A 169 3.97 -7.75 -10.37
C LEU A 169 4.61 -6.51 -9.75
N ASN A 170 5.86 -6.61 -9.32
CA ASN A 170 6.61 -5.45 -8.86
C ASN A 170 7.07 -4.61 -10.07
N ILE A 171 6.52 -3.40 -10.21
CA ILE A 171 6.89 -2.46 -11.28
C ILE A 171 7.97 -1.46 -10.82
N GLY A 172 8.57 -1.72 -9.66
CA GLY A 172 9.70 -1.00 -9.11
C GLY A 172 9.32 0.33 -8.45
N ARG A 173 10.33 1.15 -8.19
CA ARG A 173 10.19 2.42 -7.47
C ARG A 173 9.30 3.45 -8.17
N GLY A 174 8.51 4.15 -7.37
CA GLY A 174 7.69 5.28 -7.81
C GLY A 174 6.23 5.13 -7.42
N LYS A 175 5.49 6.23 -7.56
CA LYS A 175 4.05 6.35 -7.34
C LYS A 175 3.33 6.27 -8.69
N LEU A 176 2.24 5.49 -8.75
CA LEU A 176 1.47 5.31 -9.99
C LEU A 176 0.76 6.61 -10.37
N LEU A 177 1.06 7.10 -11.57
CA LEU A 177 0.33 8.20 -12.20
C LEU A 177 -0.88 7.66 -12.97
N ASP A 178 -0.64 6.64 -13.78
CA ASP A 178 -1.63 6.13 -14.73
C ASP A 178 -1.25 4.76 -15.31
N VAL A 179 -2.22 4.06 -15.88
CA VAL A 179 -2.03 2.85 -16.70
C VAL A 179 -2.76 3.04 -18.02
N ALA A 180 -2.03 3.07 -19.13
CA ALA A 180 -2.61 3.19 -20.47
C ALA A 180 -1.86 2.30 -21.46
N ASP A 181 -2.61 1.65 -22.35
CA ASP A 181 -2.08 0.81 -23.44
C ASP A 181 -1.07 -0.25 -22.97
N GLY A 182 -1.34 -0.86 -21.80
CA GLY A 182 -0.47 -1.87 -21.20
C GLY A 182 0.83 -1.32 -20.58
N VAL A 183 0.91 0.00 -20.37
CA VAL A 183 2.06 0.68 -19.76
C VAL A 183 1.63 1.41 -18.49
N ALA A 184 2.30 1.13 -17.37
CA ALA A 184 2.20 1.91 -16.15
C ALA A 184 3.19 3.09 -16.19
N TYR A 185 2.69 4.27 -15.90
CA TYR A 185 3.47 5.49 -15.76
C TYR A 185 3.67 5.78 -14.28
N LEU A 186 4.91 5.93 -13.85
CA LEU A 186 5.29 6.16 -12.46
C LEU A 186 6.02 7.49 -12.34
N ALA A 187 5.79 8.21 -11.25
CA ALA A 187 6.64 9.31 -10.80
C ALA A 187 7.49 8.86 -9.62
N ILE A 188 8.78 9.20 -9.63
CA ILE A 188 9.65 9.15 -8.46
C ILE A 188 9.74 10.59 -7.95
N PRO A 189 9.02 10.96 -6.87
CA PRO A 189 9.11 12.29 -6.31
C PRO A 189 10.55 12.60 -5.88
N PRO A 190 10.99 13.87 -5.97
CA PRO A 190 12.28 14.25 -5.45
C PRO A 190 12.32 13.99 -3.94
N GLY A 191 13.40 13.41 -3.46
CA GLY A 191 13.49 12.99 -2.07
C GLY A 191 14.90 12.70 -1.62
N ARG A 192 14.99 11.91 -0.56
CA ARG A 192 16.26 11.35 -0.08
C ARG A 192 16.14 9.84 -0.05
N GLY A 193 16.95 9.16 -0.85
CA GLY A 193 17.06 7.71 -0.85
C GLY A 193 18.12 7.28 0.16
N ALA A 194 17.82 6.31 1.02
CA ALA A 194 18.85 5.63 1.79
C ALA A 194 19.64 4.72 0.85
N VAL A 195 20.94 4.96 0.73
CA VAL A 195 21.91 4.06 0.11
C VAL A 195 22.68 3.40 1.24
N GLU A 196 22.64 2.08 1.29
CA GLU A 196 23.46 1.30 2.20
C GLU A 196 24.93 1.44 1.78
N VAL A 197 25.73 2.07 2.63
CA VAL A 197 27.18 2.26 2.44
C VAL A 197 27.93 1.07 3.01
N GLU A 198 27.43 0.51 4.11
CA GLU A 198 27.96 -0.71 4.72
C GLU A 198 26.81 -1.64 5.09
N PRO A 199 26.85 -2.94 4.73
CA PRO A 199 25.79 -3.87 5.04
C PRO A 199 25.76 -4.25 6.52
N THR A 200 24.61 -4.76 6.95
CA THR A 200 24.46 -5.33 8.29
C THR A 200 25.46 -6.48 8.46
N ARG A 201 26.26 -6.44 9.53
CA ARG A 201 27.23 -7.49 9.83
C ARG A 201 27.02 -8.05 11.23
N TYR A 202 27.28 -9.34 11.39
CA TYR A 202 27.29 -10.00 12.69
C TYR A 202 28.73 -10.00 13.20
N VAL A 203 28.97 -9.40 14.36
CA VAL A 203 30.28 -9.40 15.02
C VAL A 203 30.17 -10.13 16.35
N THR A 204 31.21 -10.86 16.73
CA THR A 204 31.30 -11.44 18.07
C THR A 204 32.01 -10.43 18.96
N ASP A 205 31.40 -10.05 20.08
CA ASP A 205 32.04 -9.15 21.03
C ASP A 205 33.14 -9.86 21.84
N ALA A 206 33.88 -9.08 22.64
CA ALA A 206 35.00 -9.57 23.45
C ALA A 206 34.61 -10.65 24.49
N HIS A 207 33.31 -10.84 24.75
CA HIS A 207 32.78 -11.81 25.70
C HIS A 207 32.14 -13.02 24.99
N GLY A 208 32.25 -13.11 23.66
CA GLY A 208 31.77 -14.25 22.88
C GLY A 208 30.30 -14.14 22.43
N TYR A 209 29.61 -13.02 22.69
CA TYR A 209 28.22 -12.86 22.24
C TYR A 209 28.16 -12.30 20.81
N ARG A 210 27.24 -12.85 20.00
CA ARG A 210 26.95 -12.33 18.65
C ARG A 210 26.13 -11.05 18.75
N GLN A 211 26.71 -9.96 18.28
CA GLN A 211 26.10 -8.65 18.14
C GLN A 211 25.76 -8.37 16.66
N ILE A 212 24.62 -7.72 16.44
CA ILE A 212 24.23 -7.21 15.12
C ILE A 212 24.75 -5.78 15.01
N VAL A 213 25.66 -5.52 14.08
CA VAL A 213 26.02 -4.16 13.67
C VAL A 213 25.08 -3.79 12.53
N PRO A 214 24.15 -2.84 12.74
CA PRO A 214 23.22 -2.41 11.71
C PRO A 214 23.96 -1.75 10.56
N ALA A 215 23.37 -1.84 9.37
CA ALA A 215 23.88 -1.19 8.16
C ALA A 215 24.05 0.33 8.34
N ILE A 216 25.13 0.89 7.78
CA ILE A 216 25.30 2.33 7.67
C ILE A 216 24.60 2.79 6.40
N THR A 217 23.58 3.65 6.55
CA THR A 217 22.84 4.21 5.42
C THR A 217 23.17 5.69 5.23
N LYS A 218 23.50 6.08 4.00
CA LYS A 218 23.65 7.49 3.60
C LYS A 218 22.44 7.91 2.80
N PHE A 219 21.81 9.00 3.22
CA PHE A 219 20.70 9.60 2.48
C PHE A 219 21.22 10.44 1.32
N VAL A 220 21.04 9.98 0.09
CA VAL A 220 21.40 10.71 -1.13
C VAL A 220 20.16 11.40 -1.72
N PRO A 221 20.27 12.64 -2.22
CA PRO A 221 19.20 13.26 -2.99
C PRO A 221 18.81 12.37 -4.17
N THR A 222 17.51 12.10 -4.30
CA THR A 222 16.97 11.39 -5.46
C THR A 222 16.28 12.43 -6.33
N PRO A 223 16.74 12.66 -7.58
CA PRO A 223 16.10 13.61 -8.48
C PRO A 223 14.70 13.14 -8.84
N LEU A 224 13.86 14.08 -9.28
CA LEU A 224 12.60 13.74 -9.89
C LEU A 224 12.85 12.87 -11.12
N ALA A 225 12.14 11.76 -11.23
CA ALA A 225 12.16 10.95 -12.43
C ALA A 225 10.76 10.44 -12.79
N PHE A 226 10.54 10.18 -14.07
CA PHE A 226 9.37 9.48 -14.56
C PHE A 226 9.79 8.16 -15.19
N ARG A 227 8.95 7.14 -15.06
CA ARG A 227 9.19 5.81 -15.61
C ARG A 227 7.97 5.34 -16.37
N ALA A 228 8.20 4.64 -17.47
CA ALA A 228 7.21 3.89 -18.20
C ALA A 228 7.56 2.40 -18.07
N VAL A 229 6.64 1.60 -17.55
CA VAL A 229 6.86 0.19 -17.23
C VAL A 229 5.79 -0.66 -17.91
N ARG A 230 6.20 -1.73 -18.59
CA ARG A 230 5.27 -2.65 -19.25
C ARG A 230 4.53 -3.49 -18.22
N MET A 231 3.21 -3.54 -18.33
CA MET A 231 2.34 -4.26 -17.38
C MET A 231 2.34 -5.79 -17.55
N SER A 232 2.87 -6.32 -18.66
CA SER A 232 2.92 -7.78 -18.87
C SER A 232 4.04 -8.47 -18.09
N ASP A 233 5.16 -7.78 -17.85
CA ASP A 233 6.38 -8.37 -17.29
C ASP A 233 7.10 -7.44 -16.28
N GLY A 234 6.62 -6.21 -16.07
CA GLY A 234 7.23 -5.25 -15.14
C GLY A 234 8.52 -4.63 -15.67
N ARG A 235 8.86 -4.85 -16.96
CA ARG A 235 10.07 -4.30 -17.57
C ARG A 235 9.94 -2.80 -17.76
N GLU A 236 10.95 -2.05 -17.29
CA GLU A 236 11.08 -0.64 -17.59
C GLU A 236 11.33 -0.45 -19.10
N LEU A 237 10.43 0.27 -19.75
CA LEU A 237 10.51 0.61 -21.17
C LEU A 237 11.36 1.84 -21.38
N ALA A 238 11.12 2.87 -20.56
CA ALA A 238 11.82 4.14 -20.65
C ALA A 238 11.79 4.87 -19.30
N ARG A 239 12.77 5.74 -19.12
CA ARG A 239 12.92 6.60 -17.95
C ARG A 239 13.33 7.99 -18.38
N LEU A 240 12.81 8.97 -17.67
CA LEU A 240 13.16 10.38 -17.81
C LEU A 240 13.63 10.90 -16.46
N ASP A 241 14.92 11.17 -16.33
CA ASP A 241 15.51 11.79 -15.15
C ASP A 241 15.58 13.30 -15.33
N ILE A 242 14.98 14.04 -14.40
CA ILE A 242 15.03 15.51 -14.37
C ILE A 242 16.27 15.92 -13.60
N GLN A 243 17.30 16.37 -14.33
CA GLN A 243 18.60 16.73 -13.75
C GLN A 243 18.54 17.99 -12.88
N ASP A 244 17.60 18.89 -13.17
CA ASP A 244 17.42 20.10 -12.40
C ASP A 244 16.77 19.79 -11.04
N ALA A 245 17.57 19.79 -9.99
CA ALA A 245 17.14 19.50 -8.62
C ALA A 245 16.15 20.55 -8.04
N CYS A 246 16.02 21.71 -8.69
CA CYS A 246 15.02 22.71 -8.34
C CYS A 246 13.64 22.39 -8.90
N VAL A 247 13.52 21.47 -9.86
CA VAL A 247 12.23 21.05 -10.40
C VAL A 247 11.60 20.01 -9.48
N GLY A 248 10.29 20.14 -9.28
CA GLY A 248 9.47 19.23 -8.48
C GLY A 248 8.25 18.70 -9.23
N LEU A 249 7.41 17.98 -8.51
CA LEU A 249 6.07 17.64 -8.97
C LEU A 249 5.07 18.65 -8.39
N PRO A 250 3.96 18.95 -9.09
CA PRO A 250 2.84 19.62 -8.45
C PRO A 250 2.33 18.76 -7.30
N ALA A 251 1.51 19.33 -6.42
CA ALA A 251 0.87 18.57 -5.35
C ALA A 251 -0.14 17.56 -5.93
N ILE A 252 0.34 16.38 -6.32
CA ILE A 252 -0.43 15.28 -6.93
C ILE A 252 -0.99 14.36 -5.85
N GLN A 253 -2.27 14.03 -5.95
CA GLN A 253 -2.90 13.00 -5.15
C GLN A 253 -2.75 11.62 -5.84
N PHE A 254 -1.66 10.92 -5.55
CA PHE A 254 -1.35 9.61 -6.16
C PHE A 254 -2.29 8.48 -5.77
N ASP A 255 -2.83 8.55 -4.56
CA ASP A 255 -3.60 7.50 -3.91
C ASP A 255 -5.02 8.03 -3.67
N ARG A 256 -6.06 7.21 -3.92
CA ARG A 256 -7.46 7.64 -3.76
C ARG A 256 -7.66 8.14 -2.32
N PRO A 257 -8.34 9.28 -2.08
CA PRO A 257 -8.65 9.71 -0.73
C PRO A 257 -9.34 8.61 0.07
N ASP A 258 -8.87 8.35 1.29
CA ASP A 258 -9.66 7.57 2.23
C ASP A 258 -10.73 8.48 2.84
N ALA A 259 -11.99 8.08 2.73
CA ALA A 259 -13.14 8.83 3.26
C ALA A 259 -13.04 9.13 4.77
N GLN A 260 -12.21 8.38 5.51
CA GLN A 260 -11.98 8.59 6.94
C GLN A 260 -10.71 9.39 7.27
N SER A 261 -9.87 9.68 6.29
CA SER A 261 -8.69 10.52 6.51
C SER A 261 -9.10 11.98 6.67
N ARG A 262 -8.42 12.69 7.59
CA ARG A 262 -8.66 14.13 7.75
C ARG A 262 -8.29 14.85 6.45
N PRO A 263 -9.09 15.83 5.99
CA PRO A 263 -8.73 16.64 4.84
C PRO A 263 -7.37 17.31 5.08
N GLY A 264 -6.42 17.05 4.18
CA GLY A 264 -5.15 17.76 4.12
C GLY A 264 -5.27 19.05 3.29
N ALA A 265 -4.13 19.67 2.97
CA ALA A 265 -4.09 20.71 1.95
C ALA A 265 -4.66 20.17 0.62
N ALA A 266 -5.46 20.98 -0.07
CA ALA A 266 -6.04 20.60 -1.35
C ALA A 266 -4.90 20.29 -2.34
N PRO A 267 -4.95 19.14 -3.05
CA PRO A 267 -3.97 18.85 -4.07
C PRO A 267 -4.14 19.83 -5.24
N GLU A 268 -3.03 20.13 -5.92
CA GLU A 268 -3.07 20.84 -7.21
C GLU A 268 -3.66 19.94 -8.30
N ILE A 269 -3.40 18.63 -8.23
CA ILE A 269 -3.94 17.62 -9.14
C ILE A 269 -4.64 16.53 -8.32
N ALA A 270 -5.97 16.50 -8.40
CA ALA A 270 -6.79 15.50 -7.71
C ALA A 270 -6.62 14.10 -8.31
N TYR A 271 -6.97 13.06 -7.54
CA TYR A 271 -6.73 11.66 -7.93
C TYR A 271 -7.30 11.29 -9.30
N ASP A 272 -8.51 11.77 -9.62
CA ASP A 272 -9.19 11.46 -10.88
C ASP A 272 -8.60 12.22 -12.08
N ASP A 273 -7.92 13.35 -11.84
CA ASP A 273 -7.30 14.18 -12.88
C ASP A 273 -5.86 13.76 -13.22
N VAL A 274 -5.23 12.92 -12.38
CA VAL A 274 -3.84 12.48 -12.58
C VAL A 274 -3.60 11.82 -13.95
N PRO A 275 -4.49 10.95 -14.49
CA PRO A 275 -4.33 10.39 -15.83
C PRO A 275 -4.27 11.46 -16.93
N ALA A 276 -5.16 12.45 -16.87
CA ALA A 276 -5.20 13.55 -17.83
C ALA A 276 -3.95 14.44 -17.71
N TRP A 277 -3.54 14.77 -16.49
CA TRP A 277 -2.30 15.50 -16.22
C TRP A 277 -1.09 14.74 -16.76
N ARG A 278 -1.01 13.42 -16.51
CA ARG A 278 0.06 12.54 -17.01
C ARG A 278 0.11 12.58 -18.52
N ALA A 279 -1.03 12.42 -19.19
CA ALA A 279 -1.10 12.44 -20.65
C ALA A 279 -0.67 13.79 -21.25
N ALA A 280 -1.04 14.91 -20.62
CA ALA A 280 -0.61 16.24 -21.03
C ALA A 280 0.87 16.54 -20.73
N THR A 281 1.45 15.85 -19.74
CA THR A 281 2.82 16.11 -19.25
C THR A 281 3.87 15.21 -19.89
N LEU A 282 3.56 13.93 -20.10
CA LEU A 282 4.50 12.91 -20.52
C LEU A 282 4.13 12.34 -21.88
N GLN A 283 5.13 12.16 -22.73
CA GLN A 283 5.01 11.46 -24.00
C GLN A 283 5.96 10.25 -24.01
N LEU A 284 5.40 9.07 -24.25
CA LEU A 284 6.14 7.86 -24.54
C LEU A 284 6.14 7.62 -26.04
N THR A 285 7.32 7.67 -26.67
CA THR A 285 7.49 7.28 -28.07
C THR A 285 8.13 5.91 -28.14
N GLN A 286 7.52 4.99 -28.88
CA GLN A 286 8.06 3.65 -29.11
C GLN A 286 8.29 3.45 -30.61
N ALA A 287 9.54 3.20 -31.01
CA ALA A 287 9.90 2.95 -32.40
C ALA A 287 11.04 1.93 -32.47
N GLN A 288 10.89 0.92 -33.35
CA GLN A 288 11.94 -0.06 -33.67
C GLN A 288 12.61 -0.69 -32.44
N GLY A 289 11.81 -1.09 -31.44
CA GLY A 289 12.31 -1.72 -30.22
C GLY A 289 12.97 -0.78 -29.20
N ARG A 290 12.97 0.54 -29.45
CA ARG A 290 13.38 1.57 -28.49
C ARG A 290 12.16 2.32 -27.98
N ALA A 291 12.15 2.61 -26.69
CA ALA A 291 11.17 3.48 -26.06
C ALA A 291 11.88 4.67 -25.44
N ALA A 292 11.29 5.85 -25.56
CA ALA A 292 11.79 7.07 -24.95
C ALA A 292 10.64 7.81 -24.27
N LEU A 293 10.88 8.26 -23.04
CA LEU A 293 9.94 9.04 -22.25
C LEU A 293 10.45 10.49 -22.20
N ARG A 294 9.58 11.44 -22.51
CA ARG A 294 9.92 12.87 -22.58
C ARG A 294 8.81 13.71 -21.96
N LEU A 295 9.14 14.91 -21.53
CA LEU A 295 8.11 15.92 -21.26
C LEU A 295 7.50 16.37 -22.58
N GLN A 296 6.20 16.67 -22.57
CA GLN A 296 5.57 17.36 -23.68
C GLN A 296 6.12 18.79 -23.81
N PRO A 297 6.19 19.37 -25.03
CA PRO A 297 6.79 20.69 -25.26
C PRO A 297 6.18 21.84 -24.44
N ALA A 298 4.87 21.79 -24.17
CA ALA A 298 4.16 22.80 -23.38
C ALA A 298 4.09 22.45 -21.87
N ALA A 299 4.60 21.29 -21.46
CA ALA A 299 4.53 20.85 -20.08
C ALA A 299 5.60 21.55 -19.24
N ALA A 300 5.17 22.31 -18.23
CA ALA A 300 6.05 22.91 -17.25
C ALA A 300 5.86 22.22 -15.90
N LEU A 301 6.96 21.77 -15.31
CA LEU A 301 6.98 21.26 -13.95
C LEU A 301 7.27 22.42 -12.97
N PRO A 302 6.67 22.41 -11.77
CA PRO A 302 6.88 23.49 -10.81
C PRO A 302 8.33 23.54 -10.34
N ARG A 303 8.80 24.75 -10.06
CA ARG A 303 10.11 24.99 -9.46
C ARG A 303 9.96 25.26 -7.96
N LYS A 304 10.92 24.77 -7.18
CA LYS A 304 11.05 25.09 -5.76
C LYS A 304 11.28 26.59 -5.60
N PRO A 305 10.50 27.28 -4.74
CA PRO A 305 10.70 28.69 -4.45
C PRO A 305 12.15 28.98 -4.02
N GLY A 306 12.76 30.03 -4.59
CA GLY A 306 14.12 30.46 -4.25
C GLY A 306 15.25 29.54 -4.73
N CYS A 307 14.96 28.55 -5.59
CA CYS A 307 15.96 27.62 -6.10
C CYS A 307 16.43 28.04 -7.51
N ALA A 308 17.71 28.42 -7.63
CA ALA A 308 18.35 28.72 -8.90
C ALA A 308 18.86 27.43 -9.56
N PRO A 309 18.75 27.27 -10.90
CA PRO A 309 19.39 26.16 -11.61
C PRO A 309 20.88 26.14 -11.28
N GLY A 310 21.41 24.97 -10.91
CA GLY A 310 22.84 24.72 -10.75
C GLY A 310 23.52 24.41 -12.08
#